data_AF-A0A368V1Z0-F1
#
_entry.id   AF-A0A368V1Z0-F1
#
_cell.length_a   1.000
_cell.length_b   1.000
_cell.length_c   1.000
_cell.angle_alpha   90.00
_cell.angle_beta   90.00
_cell.angle_gamma   90.00
#
_symmetry.space_group_name_H-M   'P 1'
#
loop_
_entity.id
_entity.type
_entity.pdbx_description
1 polymer ?
#
loop_
_entity_poly.entity_id
_entity_poly.type
_entity_poly.pdbx_seq_one_letter_code
_entity_poly.pdbx_strand_id
1 'polypeptide(L)'
;MRKQFDVTVDQSTTAVDALAGASGLPKQRIKDAMAKGACWWTQKGKQVRLRKAKRELKPGTRIQLFYDDQVLARKPETPTLLENKGRYSVWFKPHGLLS
;
A
#
# COMPACT_ATOMS: atom_id res chain seq x y z
N MET A 1 -5.42 -13.89 -3.84
CA MET A 1 -4.28 -14.64 -4.44
C MET A 1 -3.10 -13.71 -4.52
N ARG A 2 -1.98 -14.09 -3.90
CA ARG A 2 -0.78 -13.26 -3.84
C ARG A 2 -0.16 -13.12 -5.23
N LYS A 3 -0.04 -11.88 -5.69
CA LYS A 3 0.63 -11.49 -6.93
C LYS A 3 1.76 -10.51 -6.61
N GLN A 4 2.85 -10.63 -7.34
CA GLN A 4 3.96 -9.68 -7.27
C GLN A 4 4.23 -9.16 -8.68
N PHE A 5 4.34 -7.84 -8.79
CA PHE A 5 4.74 -7.18 -10.03
C PHE A 5 6.06 -6.46 -9.78
N ASP A 6 6.99 -6.58 -10.71
CA ASP A 6 8.33 -5.99 -10.62
C ASP A 6 8.67 -5.36 -11.97
N VAL A 7 8.80 -4.03 -11.98
CA VAL A 7 8.90 -3.24 -13.21
C VAL A 7 10.03 -2.25 -13.05
N THR A 8 10.89 -2.17 -14.05
CA THR A 8 11.84 -1.06 -14.17
C THR A 8 11.32 -0.11 -15.23
N VAL A 9 11.14 1.14 -14.85
CA VAL A 9 10.62 2.17 -15.74
C VAL A 9 11.73 2.68 -16.65
N ASP A 10 11.49 2.73 -17.95
CA ASP A 10 12.39 3.21 -19.00
C ASP A 10 12.15 4.70 -19.36
N GLN A 11 10.93 5.19 -19.21
CA GLN A 11 10.53 6.57 -19.52
C GLN A 11 9.92 7.29 -18.31
N SER A 12 9.87 8.62 -18.31
CA SER A 12 9.21 9.34 -17.21
C SER A 12 7.71 9.06 -17.21
N THR A 13 7.21 8.40 -16.17
CA THR A 13 5.78 8.07 -16.03
C THR A 13 5.34 8.07 -14.57
N THR A 14 4.03 8.04 -14.32
CA THR A 14 3.51 7.90 -12.96
C THR A 14 3.59 6.44 -12.51
N ALA A 15 3.80 6.24 -11.21
CA ALA A 15 3.86 4.89 -10.65
C ALA A 15 2.58 4.08 -10.89
N VAL A 16 1.41 4.75 -10.89
CA VAL A 16 0.13 4.07 -11.16
C VAL A 16 0.05 3.62 -12.62
N ASP A 17 0.51 4.43 -13.57
CA ASP A 17 0.43 4.08 -14.98
C ASP A 17 1.40 2.94 -15.34
N ALA A 18 2.63 2.99 -14.82
CA ALA A 18 3.59 1.89 -14.96
C ALA A 18 3.04 0.56 -14.39
N LEU A 19 2.47 0.60 -13.18
CA LEU A 19 1.89 -0.59 -12.56
C LEU A 19 0.63 -1.05 -13.27
N ALA A 20 -0.21 -0.14 -13.79
CA ALA A 20 -1.42 -0.51 -14.52
C ALA A 20 -1.08 -1.25 -15.81
N GLY A 21 -0.08 -0.76 -16.56
CA GLY A 21 0.41 -1.42 -17.76
C GLY A 21 0.97 -2.82 -17.49
N ALA A 22 1.77 -2.97 -16.43
CA ALA A 22 2.40 -4.25 -16.11
C ALA A 22 1.48 -5.27 -15.42
N SER A 23 0.53 -4.81 -14.59
CA SER A 23 -0.31 -5.70 -13.78
C SER A 23 -1.68 -6.00 -14.37
N GLY A 24 -2.15 -5.17 -15.32
CA GLY A 24 -3.53 -5.20 -15.81
C GLY A 24 -4.58 -4.83 -14.75
N LEU A 25 -4.15 -4.40 -13.56
CA LEU A 25 -5.07 -4.01 -12.49
C LEU A 25 -5.66 -2.62 -12.75
N PRO A 26 -6.94 -2.38 -12.37
CA PRO A 26 -7.51 -1.04 -12.43
C PRO A 26 -6.70 -0.05 -11.59
N LYS A 27 -6.49 1.17 -12.12
CA LYS A 27 -5.73 2.24 -11.44
C LYS A 27 -6.21 2.50 -10.01
N GLN A 28 -7.52 2.34 -9.74
CA GLN A 28 -8.08 2.51 -8.40
C GLN A 28 -7.59 1.44 -7.40
N ARG A 29 -7.46 0.18 -7.83
CA ARG A 29 -6.94 -0.90 -6.98
C ARG A 29 -5.45 -0.72 -6.70
N ILE A 30 -4.70 -0.21 -7.67
CA ILE A 30 -3.29 0.13 -7.49
C ILE A 30 -3.14 1.27 -6.48
N LYS A 31 -3.94 2.34 -6.60
CA LYS A 31 -3.94 3.45 -5.64
C LYS A 31 -4.24 2.98 -4.22
N ASP A 32 -5.24 2.13 -4.04
CA ASP A 32 -5.58 1.54 -2.74
C ASP A 32 -4.45 0.68 -2.18
N ALA A 33 -3.86 -0.19 -2.99
CA ALA A 33 -2.71 -1.01 -2.60
C ALA A 33 -1.49 -0.15 -2.21
N MET A 34 -1.21 0.91 -2.96
CA MET A 34 -0.14 1.87 -2.64
C MET A 34 -0.40 2.58 -1.31
N ALA A 35 -1.63 3.05 -1.07
CA ALA A 35 -2.00 3.70 0.19
C ALA A 35 -1.83 2.75 1.39
N LYS A 36 -2.16 1.47 1.20
CA LYS A 36 -1.95 0.38 2.18
C LYS A 36 -0.49 -0.07 2.30
N GLY A 37 0.44 0.56 1.61
CA GLY A 37 1.88 0.32 1.73
C GLY A 37 2.38 -0.91 0.97
N ALA A 38 1.61 -1.42 0.01
CA ALA A 38 1.93 -2.61 -0.77
C ALA A 38 2.88 -2.35 -1.95
N CYS A 39 3.31 -1.10 -2.15
CA CYS A 39 4.20 -0.69 -3.24
C CYS A 39 5.54 -0.18 -2.71
N TRP A 40 6.61 -0.59 -3.38
CA TRP A 40 8.00 -0.25 -3.08
C TRP A 40 8.68 0.27 -4.32
N TRP A 41 9.63 1.17 -4.14
CA TRP A 41 10.55 1.58 -5.20
C TRP A 41 11.99 1.42 -4.73
N THR A 42 12.90 1.19 -5.68
CA THR A 42 14.33 1.17 -5.42
C THR A 42 14.97 2.31 -6.18
N GLN A 43 15.55 3.25 -5.45
CA GLN A 43 16.26 4.39 -6.01
C GLN A 43 17.64 4.49 -5.38
N LYS A 44 18.69 4.54 -6.22
CA LYS A 44 20.09 4.66 -5.77
C LYS A 44 20.46 3.64 -4.69
N GLY A 45 20.04 2.38 -4.86
CA GLY A 45 20.31 1.29 -3.92
C GLY A 45 19.45 1.27 -2.65
N LYS A 46 18.57 2.26 -2.43
CA LYS A 46 17.65 2.28 -1.28
C LYS A 46 16.25 1.86 -1.70
N GLN A 47 15.68 0.91 -0.97
CA GLN A 47 14.28 0.49 -1.13
C GLN A 47 13.39 1.26 -0.15
N VAL A 48 12.34 1.91 -0.66
CA VAL A 48 11.42 2.72 0.18
C VAL A 48 9.97 2.44 -0.23
N ARG A 49 9.05 2.51 0.74
CA ARG A 49 7.61 2.39 0.45
C ARG A 49 7.11 3.59 -0.35
N LEU A 50 6.44 3.31 -1.46
CA LEU A 50 5.83 4.32 -2.32
C LEU A 50 4.31 4.34 -2.13
N ARG A 51 3.81 5.31 -1.36
CA ARG A 51 2.36 5.47 -1.12
C ARG A 51 1.69 6.49 -2.03
N LYS A 52 2.45 7.46 -2.57
CA LYS A 52 1.91 8.53 -3.41
C LYS A 52 1.76 8.05 -4.84
N ALA A 53 0.52 7.78 -5.24
CA ALA A 53 0.15 7.32 -6.57
C ALA A 53 0.59 8.25 -7.72
N LYS A 54 0.47 9.57 -7.54
CA LYS A 54 0.87 10.57 -8.54
C LYS A 54 2.37 10.90 -8.49
N ARG A 55 3.21 10.03 -7.93
CA ARG A 55 4.66 10.26 -7.93
C ARG A 55 5.19 9.90 -9.32
N GLU A 56 5.91 10.85 -9.91
CA GLU A 56 6.68 10.61 -11.12
C GLU A 56 7.89 9.73 -10.81
N LEU A 57 8.11 8.76 -11.70
CA LEU A 57 9.22 7.85 -11.68
C LEU A 57 10.22 8.27 -12.74
N LYS A 58 11.49 8.35 -12.35
CA LYS A 58 12.57 8.60 -13.31
C LYS A 58 12.92 7.30 -14.05
N PRO A 59 13.37 7.38 -15.30
CA PRO A 59 14.01 6.26 -15.99
C PRO A 59 15.04 5.54 -15.10
N GLY A 60 15.06 4.21 -15.18
CA GLY A 60 15.90 3.34 -14.35
C GLY A 60 15.36 3.09 -12.93
N THR A 61 14.20 3.64 -12.56
CA THR A 61 13.59 3.35 -11.25
C THR A 61 12.89 2.00 -11.28
N ARG A 62 13.28 1.09 -10.39
CA ARG A 62 12.58 -0.19 -10.18
C ARG A 62 11.44 0.01 -9.19
N ILE A 63 10.26 -0.49 -9.51
CA ILE A 63 9.07 -0.50 -8.66
C ILE A 63 8.55 -1.91 -8.48
N GLN A 64 8.04 -2.20 -7.30
CA GLN A 64 7.53 -3.51 -6.92
C GLN A 64 6.17 -3.35 -6.25
N LEU A 65 5.17 -4.10 -6.71
CA LEU A 65 3.83 -4.14 -6.13
C LEU A 65 3.54 -5.54 -5.61
N PHE A 66 3.25 -5.63 -4.31
CA PHE A 66 2.79 -6.86 -3.66
C PHE A 66 1.28 -6.79 -3.48
N TYR A 67 0.54 -7.50 -4.31
CA TYR A 67 -0.91 -7.40 -4.37
C TYR A 67 -1.56 -8.70 -3.90
N ASP A 68 -2.37 -8.62 -2.85
CA ASP A 68 -3.35 -9.66 -2.51
C ASP A 68 -4.65 -8.96 -2.12
N ASP A 69 -5.70 -9.22 -2.89
CA ASP A 69 -6.99 -8.59 -2.74
C ASP A 69 -7.69 -8.93 -1.41
N GLN A 70 -7.54 -10.17 -0.93
CA GLN A 70 -8.12 -10.60 0.34
C GLN A 70 -7.41 -9.92 1.51
N VAL A 71 -6.08 -9.86 1.47
CA VAL A 71 -5.29 -9.16 2.50
C VAL A 71 -5.60 -7.67 2.50
N LEU A 72 -5.64 -7.04 1.33
CA LEU A 72 -5.93 -5.61 1.20
C LEU A 72 -7.37 -5.27 1.60
N ALA A 73 -8.33 -6.18 1.40
CA ALA A 73 -9.73 -5.98 1.78
C ALA A 73 -10.01 -6.27 3.27
N ARG A 74 -9.07 -6.89 3.99
CA ARG A 74 -9.27 -7.27 5.39
C ARG A 74 -9.50 -6.03 6.25
N LYS A 75 -10.66 -5.97 6.91
CA LYS A 75 -10.99 -4.95 7.90
C LYS A 75 -10.64 -5.49 9.29
N PRO A 76 -9.86 -4.76 10.10
CA PRO A 76 -9.66 -5.17 11.48
C PRO A 76 -10.97 -5.02 12.25
N GLU A 77 -11.11 -5.82 13.31
CA GLU A 77 -12.23 -5.69 14.23
C GLU A 77 -12.19 -4.33 14.94
N THR A 78 -13.37 -3.75 15.15
CA THR A 78 -13.51 -2.45 15.80
C THR A 78 -13.23 -2.60 17.30
N PRO A 79 -12.37 -1.74 17.90
CA PRO A 79 -12.19 -1.74 19.34
C PRO A 79 -13.48 -1.36 20.05
N THR A 80 -13.77 -2.01 21.17
CA THR A 80 -14.98 -1.76 21.96
C THR A 80 -14.63 -0.88 23.15
N LEU A 81 -15.38 0.21 23.34
CA LEU A 81 -15.25 1.03 24.54
C LEU A 81 -15.84 0.26 25.72
N LEU A 82 -15.00 -0.11 26.68
CA LEU A 82 -15.44 -0.77 27.91
C LEU A 82 -15.92 0.26 28.92
N GLU A 83 -15.15 1.35 29.08
CA GLU A 83 -15.49 2.37 30.07
C GLU A 83 -14.95 3.75 29.70
N ASN A 84 -15.75 4.80 29.92
CA ASN A 84 -15.36 6.19 29.77
C ASN A 84 -15.25 6.85 31.14
N LYS A 85 -14.05 7.28 31.53
CA LYS A 85 -13.74 7.93 32.81
C LYS A 85 -13.55 9.45 32.67
N GLY A 86 -13.93 10.04 31.54
CA GLY A 86 -13.79 11.46 31.24
C GLY A 86 -12.36 11.85 30.89
N ARG A 87 -11.41 11.71 31.83
CA ARG A 87 -9.98 12.01 31.59
C ARG A 87 -9.26 10.94 30.78
N TYR A 88 -9.77 9.72 30.81
CA TYR A 88 -9.28 8.59 30.02
C TYR A 88 -10.42 7.64 29.71
N SER A 89 -10.17 6.70 28.80
CA SER A 89 -11.11 5.65 28.45
C SER A 89 -10.39 4.30 28.38
N VAL A 90 -11.11 3.25 28.74
CA VAL A 90 -10.63 1.87 28.71
C VAL A 90 -11.27 1.19 27.51
N TRP A 91 -10.45 0.63 26.63
CA TRP A 91 -10.89 0.00 25.40
C TRP A 91 -10.47 -1.45 25.37
N PHE A 92 -11.37 -2.33 24.96
CA PHE A 92 -11.02 -3.67 24.52
C PHE A 92 -10.48 -3.58 23.09
N LYS A 93 -9.16 -3.75 22.97
CA LYS A 93 -8.46 -3.76 21.68
C LYS A 93 -8.39 -5.20 21.17
N PRO A 94 -9.11 -5.57 20.09
CA PRO A 94 -9.02 -6.90 19.53
C PRO A 94 -7.62 -7.17 18.98
N HIS A 95 -7.25 -8.45 18.95
CA HIS A 95 -5.97 -8.90 18.42
C HIS A 95 -5.83 -8.52 16.94
N GLY A 96 -4.61 -8.19 16.51
CA GLY A 96 -4.34 -7.79 15.12
C GLY A 96 -4.66 -6.32 14.78
N LEU A 97 -5.18 -5.53 15.72
CA LEU A 97 -5.26 -4.08 15.56
C LEU A 97 -3.90 -3.44 15.87
N LEU A 98 -3.26 -2.80 14.89
CA LEU A 98 -2.05 -2.00 15.13
C LEU A 98 -2.41 -0.74 15.91
N SER A 99 -1.51 -0.25 16.77
CA SER A 99 -1.71 0.98 17.55
C SER A 99 -1.03 2.18 16.92
#